data_AF-B8BUZ0-F1
#
_entry.id   AF-B8BUZ0-F1
#
_cell.length_a   1.000
_cell.length_b   1.000
_cell.length_c   1.000
_cell.angle_alpha   90.00
_cell.angle_beta   90.00
_cell.angle_gamma   90.00
#
_symmetry.space_group_name_H-M   'P 1'
#
loop_
_entity.id
_entity.type
_entity.pdbx_description
1 polymer ?
#
loop_
_entity_poly.entity_id
_entity_poly.type
_entity_poly.pdbx_seq_one_letter_code
_entity_poly.pdbx_strand_id
1 'polypeptide(L)'
;MQTLSDDDCLPCLRSSSKWTWPCNVEGLCWCWDTAKPRFKPAVPSGLEQSKAKPCEVFTEDMFNEIAPNAVHPYTYDGLCEVIDEMNLRYDEKLFQMGSLEQQKNEWAAFVGHTTHESAQYTASREALPCARTVEKGSGTYCKPCANEYFDWANRYCEVSLVSNGKMYEEYCEKTLDASEGCACGPTTEVQSEGDLKGLINPNSVYFGRGAIQLSWNSNYLQASLVLAESADTLCSQPDLVARDPKYAWGTALWFWNFKQPTGEVTTSHIQSLEGSFGGSLFIINGGLECPAHPNSYHAEAIVTRLRYYCIAGTVIGVKKLLNFDGCDGLKTAFEECNLVSHR
;
A
#
# COMPACT_ATOMS: atom_id res chain seq x y z
N MET A 1 26.77 5.95 -12.09
CA MET A 1 27.25 7.31 -12.42
C MET A 1 26.07 8.25 -12.25
N GLN A 2 26.26 9.42 -11.65
CA GLN A 2 25.20 10.45 -11.56
C GLN A 2 24.82 10.90 -12.98
N THR A 3 23.54 10.83 -13.32
CA THR A 3 22.96 11.19 -14.63
C THR A 3 22.61 12.67 -14.74
N LEU A 4 22.67 13.43 -13.63
CA LEU A 4 22.29 14.84 -13.56
C LEU A 4 23.43 15.70 -13.03
N SER A 5 23.55 16.90 -13.60
CA SER A 5 24.61 17.88 -13.34
C SER A 5 24.16 18.96 -12.37
N ASP A 6 25.11 19.68 -11.75
CA ASP A 6 24.81 20.81 -10.87
C ASP A 6 24.03 21.94 -11.59
N ASP A 7 24.14 22.04 -12.91
CA ASP A 7 23.42 23.02 -13.73
C ASP A 7 21.91 22.72 -13.80
N ASP A 8 21.51 21.46 -13.68
CA ASP A 8 20.09 21.06 -13.64
C ASP A 8 19.40 21.54 -12.35
N CYS A 9 20.17 22.00 -11.34
CA CYS A 9 19.69 22.53 -10.05
C CYS A 9 19.61 24.07 -9.98
N LEU A 10 19.97 24.78 -11.06
CA LEU A 10 19.96 26.25 -11.15
C LEU A 10 18.64 26.94 -10.73
N PRO A 11 17.45 26.36 -10.96
CA PRO A 11 16.19 26.95 -10.49
C PRO A 11 16.10 27.09 -8.96
N CYS A 12 16.69 26.17 -8.19
CA CYS A 12 16.70 26.22 -6.72
C CYS A 12 17.73 27.21 -6.15
N LEU A 13 18.77 27.55 -6.91
CA LEU A 13 19.80 28.51 -6.50
C LEU A 13 19.29 29.97 -6.51
N ARG A 14 18.21 30.26 -7.24
CA ARG A 14 17.66 31.63 -7.38
C ARG A 14 16.66 32.02 -6.29
N SER A 15 16.19 31.09 -5.45
CA SER A 15 15.09 31.31 -4.49
C SER A 15 15.51 31.39 -3.02
N SER A 16 16.80 31.51 -2.69
CA SER A 16 17.35 31.49 -1.32
C SER A 16 17.24 30.15 -0.55
N SER A 17 16.72 29.09 -1.19
CA SER A 17 16.70 27.71 -0.67
C SER A 17 18.09 27.08 -0.76
N LYS A 18 18.63 26.57 0.34
CA LYS A 18 19.98 26.00 0.41
C LYS A 18 19.97 24.47 0.18
N TRP A 19 20.19 24.03 -1.05
CA TRP A 19 20.56 22.65 -1.46
C TRP A 19 19.44 21.57 -1.54
N THR A 20 19.63 20.61 -2.47
CA THR A 20 18.72 19.50 -2.85
C THR A 20 19.16 18.12 -2.29
N TRP A 21 18.27 17.12 -2.31
CA TRP A 21 18.52 15.69 -2.03
C TRP A 21 17.93 14.82 -3.15
N PRO A 22 18.50 13.62 -3.40
CA PRO A 22 19.44 13.48 -4.48
C PRO A 22 18.75 13.62 -5.86
N CYS A 23 19.30 14.50 -6.69
CA CYS A 23 18.70 14.78 -8.01
C CYS A 23 18.69 13.56 -8.94
N ASN A 24 19.31 12.43 -8.59
CA ASN A 24 19.42 11.26 -9.45
C ASN A 24 18.13 10.40 -9.54
N VAL A 25 17.01 10.79 -8.92
CA VAL A 25 15.74 10.07 -8.99
C VAL A 25 14.68 10.91 -9.72
N GLU A 26 14.18 10.41 -10.84
CA GLU A 26 13.09 11.06 -11.58
C GLU A 26 11.85 11.18 -10.66
N GLY A 27 11.25 12.38 -10.60
CA GLY A 27 10.11 12.67 -9.72
C GLY A 27 10.43 12.98 -8.25
N LEU A 28 11.72 13.06 -7.84
CA LEU A 28 12.15 13.48 -6.50
C LEU A 28 13.00 14.77 -6.46
N CYS A 29 13.21 15.45 -7.59
CA CYS A 29 13.82 16.78 -7.59
C CYS A 29 12.88 17.83 -6.95
N TRP A 30 13.16 18.25 -5.72
CA TRP A 30 12.53 19.43 -5.11
C TRP A 30 13.54 20.37 -4.44
N CYS A 31 13.25 21.67 -4.47
CA CYS A 31 14.00 22.66 -3.71
C CYS A 31 13.67 22.51 -2.23
N TRP A 32 14.66 22.16 -1.40
CA TRP A 32 14.48 21.98 0.04
C TRP A 32 14.88 23.24 0.81
N ASP A 33 14.04 23.62 1.77
CA ASP A 33 14.36 24.62 2.78
C ASP A 33 15.07 23.94 3.95
N THR A 34 16.34 24.27 4.19
CA THR A 34 17.15 23.73 5.30
C THR A 34 16.57 24.01 6.69
N ALA A 35 15.61 24.93 6.82
CA ALA A 35 14.89 25.17 8.06
C ALA A 35 13.73 24.19 8.28
N LYS A 36 13.37 23.39 7.27
CA LYS A 36 12.27 22.41 7.31
C LYS A 36 12.79 20.97 7.23
N PRO A 37 12.05 19.97 7.75
CA PRO A 37 12.42 18.56 7.61
C PRO A 37 12.51 18.12 6.14
N ARG A 38 13.37 17.12 5.87
CA ARG A 38 13.90 16.79 4.54
C ARG A 38 13.05 15.73 3.80
N PHE A 39 11.75 15.98 3.63
CA PHE A 39 10.78 15.01 3.07
C PHE A 39 10.05 15.52 1.81
N LYS A 40 9.56 14.59 0.95
CA LYS A 40 8.69 14.92 -0.20
C LYS A 40 7.43 15.61 0.31
N PRO A 41 7.09 16.85 -0.10
CA PRO A 41 5.81 17.41 0.29
C PRO A 41 4.67 16.53 -0.26
N ALA A 42 3.74 16.17 0.61
CA ALA A 42 2.49 15.54 0.20
C ALA A 42 1.70 16.50 -0.71
N VAL A 43 0.89 15.95 -1.61
CA VAL A 43 0.04 16.77 -2.48
C VAL A 43 -1.03 17.43 -1.61
N PRO A 44 -1.15 18.77 -1.61
CA PRO A 44 -2.09 19.44 -0.72
C PRO A 44 -3.53 19.22 -1.20
N SER A 45 -4.46 18.92 -0.29
CA SER A 45 -5.90 18.90 -0.57
C SER A 45 -6.50 20.30 -0.65
N GLY A 46 -5.79 21.30 -0.11
CA GLY A 46 -6.28 22.67 0.03
C GLY A 46 -7.29 22.87 1.17
N LEU A 47 -7.52 21.82 1.99
CA LEU A 47 -8.34 21.91 3.19
C LEU A 47 -7.50 22.39 4.39
N GLU A 48 -8.19 22.92 5.40
CA GLU A 48 -7.54 23.29 6.67
C GLU A 48 -7.41 22.07 7.59
N GLN A 49 -6.35 22.04 8.39
CA GLN A 49 -6.18 21.01 9.43
C GLN A 49 -7.29 21.10 10.48
N SER A 50 -7.85 19.96 10.84
CA SER A 50 -8.86 19.83 11.88
C SER A 50 -8.28 19.67 13.28
N LYS A 51 -9.11 19.92 14.30
CA LYS A 51 -8.71 19.76 15.71
C LYS A 51 -8.79 18.33 16.21
N ALA A 52 -9.72 17.53 15.69
CA ALA A 52 -9.88 16.14 16.10
C ALA A 52 -8.63 15.35 15.70
N LYS A 53 -8.13 14.48 16.57
CA LYS A 53 -6.97 13.64 16.21
C LYS A 53 -7.43 12.41 15.43
N PRO A 54 -6.63 11.90 14.47
CA PRO A 54 -6.98 10.71 13.68
C PRO A 54 -7.51 9.54 14.52
N CYS A 55 -6.77 9.13 15.54
CA CYS A 55 -7.12 7.99 16.41
C CYS A 55 -8.15 8.31 17.51
N GLU A 56 -8.62 9.55 17.62
CA GLU A 56 -9.84 9.87 18.39
C GLU A 56 -11.10 9.74 17.53
N VAL A 57 -10.96 9.89 16.20
CA VAL A 57 -12.06 9.72 15.24
C VAL A 57 -12.28 8.24 14.92
N PHE A 58 -11.21 7.48 14.73
CA PHE A 58 -11.23 6.03 14.55
C PHE A 58 -10.59 5.37 15.76
N THR A 59 -11.40 4.84 16.68
CA THR A 59 -10.94 4.30 17.97
C THR A 59 -10.53 2.83 17.87
N GLU A 60 -9.80 2.34 18.89
CA GLU A 60 -9.44 0.91 18.98
C GLU A 60 -10.67 0.00 19.01
N ASP A 61 -11.74 0.41 19.70
CA ASP A 61 -13.00 -0.34 19.72
C ASP A 61 -13.59 -0.50 18.31
N MET A 62 -13.55 0.56 17.50
CA MET A 62 -14.00 0.51 16.10
C MET A 62 -13.11 -0.41 15.27
N PHE A 63 -11.79 -0.36 15.45
CA PHE A 63 -10.85 -1.27 14.78
C PHE A 63 -11.15 -2.74 15.13
N ASN A 64 -11.33 -3.05 16.41
CA ASN A 64 -11.64 -4.39 16.88
C ASN A 64 -13.03 -4.88 16.42
N GLU A 65 -14.00 -3.98 16.25
CA GLU A 65 -15.31 -4.33 15.69
C GLU A 65 -15.23 -4.66 14.19
N ILE A 66 -14.48 -3.88 13.42
CA ILE A 66 -14.32 -4.08 11.96
C ILE A 66 -13.45 -5.30 11.67
N ALA A 67 -12.39 -5.52 12.45
CA ALA A 67 -11.41 -6.55 12.21
C ALA A 67 -11.08 -7.35 13.49
N PRO A 68 -12.05 -8.11 14.02
CA PRO A 68 -11.89 -8.84 15.29
C PRO A 68 -10.83 -9.94 15.25
N ASN A 69 -10.40 -10.34 14.05
CA ASN A 69 -9.41 -11.39 13.83
C ASN A 69 -8.07 -10.83 13.32
N ALA A 70 -7.85 -9.52 13.40
CA ALA A 70 -6.58 -8.92 12.99
C ALA A 70 -5.42 -9.60 13.73
N VAL A 71 -4.36 -9.92 12.98
CA VAL A 71 -3.17 -10.57 13.53
C VAL A 71 -1.96 -9.63 13.39
N HIS A 72 -0.93 -9.87 14.21
CA HIS A 72 0.35 -9.18 14.03
C HIS A 72 0.85 -9.33 12.57
N PRO A 73 1.31 -8.25 11.90
CA PRO A 73 1.71 -6.94 12.44
C PRO A 73 0.61 -5.88 12.57
N TYR A 74 -0.65 -6.20 12.29
CA TYR A 74 -1.75 -5.23 12.26
C TYR A 74 -2.29 -4.91 13.66
N THR A 75 -1.58 -4.03 14.36
CA THR A 75 -1.99 -3.49 15.67
C THR A 75 -2.56 -2.10 15.51
N TYR A 76 -3.57 -1.76 16.33
CA TYR A 76 -4.14 -0.41 16.33
C TYR A 76 -3.10 0.64 16.78
N ASP A 77 -2.34 0.35 17.84
CA ASP A 77 -1.25 1.22 18.30
C ASP A 77 -0.23 1.50 17.18
N GLY A 78 0.20 0.47 16.45
CA GLY A 78 1.13 0.64 15.34
C GLY A 78 0.55 1.48 14.18
N LEU A 79 -0.77 1.45 13.96
CA LEU A 79 -1.42 2.33 12.99
C LEU A 79 -1.35 3.78 13.45
N CYS A 80 -1.70 4.04 14.70
CA CYS A 80 -1.72 5.38 15.29
C CYS A 80 -0.32 6.00 15.40
N GLU A 81 0.67 5.23 15.83
CA GLU A 81 2.07 5.67 15.93
C GLU A 81 2.59 6.15 14.57
N VAL A 82 2.33 5.41 13.49
CA VAL A 82 2.79 5.79 12.15
C VAL A 82 2.05 7.01 11.61
N ILE A 83 0.74 7.12 11.88
CA ILE A 83 -0.03 8.31 11.51
C ILE A 83 0.54 9.55 12.21
N ASP A 84 0.81 9.46 13.52
CA ASP A 84 1.42 10.56 14.27
C ASP A 84 2.81 10.90 13.73
N GLU A 85 3.67 9.90 13.47
CA GLU A 85 5.00 10.10 12.86
C GLU A 85 4.91 10.82 11.51
N MET A 86 3.97 10.44 10.64
CA MET A 86 3.80 11.06 9.33
C MET A 86 3.19 12.46 9.44
N ASN A 87 2.17 12.66 10.29
CA ASN A 87 1.52 13.95 10.50
C ASN A 87 2.43 14.98 11.19
N LEU A 88 3.48 14.54 11.90
CA LEU A 88 4.52 15.44 12.40
C LEU A 88 5.42 15.99 11.28
N ARG A 89 5.53 15.29 10.15
CA ARG A 89 6.48 15.61 9.05
C ARG A 89 5.88 16.48 7.95
N TYR A 90 4.58 16.36 7.70
CA TYR A 90 3.92 16.94 6.53
C TYR A 90 2.84 17.95 6.91
N ASP A 91 2.67 19.02 6.14
CA ASP A 91 1.60 20.00 6.36
C ASP A 91 0.22 19.41 6.02
N GLU A 92 0.12 18.64 4.93
CA GLU A 92 -1.06 17.82 4.61
C GLU A 92 -1.12 16.63 5.59
N LYS A 93 -2.22 16.53 6.34
CA LYS A 93 -2.36 15.55 7.43
C LYS A 93 -3.22 14.36 6.99
N LEU A 94 -2.71 13.15 7.18
CA LEU A 94 -3.51 11.93 7.10
C LEU A 94 -4.65 11.98 8.13
N PHE A 95 -5.89 11.81 7.67
CA PHE A 95 -7.10 11.74 8.49
C PHE A 95 -7.34 12.92 9.43
N GLN A 96 -6.76 14.09 9.13
CA GLN A 96 -6.91 15.29 9.95
C GLN A 96 -7.17 16.55 9.11
N MET A 97 -7.66 16.40 7.88
CA MET A 97 -7.94 17.52 6.98
C MET A 97 -9.45 17.74 6.84
N GLY A 98 -9.84 19.00 6.74
CA GLY A 98 -11.22 19.41 6.55
C GLY A 98 -12.15 19.13 7.73
N SER A 99 -13.42 18.91 7.43
CA SER A 99 -14.47 18.67 8.41
C SER A 99 -14.35 17.30 9.07
N LEU A 100 -14.99 17.12 10.24
CA LEU A 100 -15.07 15.81 10.90
C LEU A 100 -15.73 14.75 10.00
N GLU A 101 -16.69 15.16 9.16
CA GLU A 101 -17.34 14.25 8.22
C GLU A 101 -16.38 13.80 7.12
N GLN A 102 -15.49 14.69 6.64
CA GLN A 102 -14.45 14.31 5.67
C GLN A 102 -13.45 13.33 6.29
N GLN A 103 -13.00 13.56 7.53
CA GLN A 103 -12.10 12.65 8.24
C GLN A 103 -12.74 11.26 8.42
N LYS A 104 -14.01 11.20 8.83
CA LYS A 104 -14.74 9.93 8.96
C LYS A 104 -14.87 9.19 7.63
N ASN A 105 -15.16 9.91 6.55
CA ASN A 105 -15.27 9.31 5.22
C ASN A 105 -13.93 8.81 4.69
N GLU A 106 -12.85 9.57 4.91
CA GLU A 106 -11.50 9.14 4.58
C GLU A 106 -11.11 7.87 5.34
N TRP A 107 -11.37 7.83 6.65
CA TRP A 107 -11.16 6.63 7.47
C TRP A 107 -11.96 5.43 6.94
N ALA A 108 -13.25 5.62 6.66
CA ALA A 108 -14.09 4.54 6.15
C ALA A 108 -13.57 4.00 4.81
N ALA A 109 -13.15 4.89 3.90
CA ALA A 109 -12.58 4.48 2.62
C ALA A 109 -11.25 3.72 2.81
N PHE A 110 -10.31 4.28 3.56
CA PHE A 110 -9.02 3.65 3.85
C PHE A 110 -9.16 2.27 4.48
N VAL A 111 -9.99 2.16 5.53
CA VAL A 111 -10.24 0.90 6.22
C VAL A 111 -10.97 -0.10 5.31
N GLY A 112 -11.96 0.34 4.54
CA GLY A 112 -12.67 -0.51 3.58
C GLY A 112 -11.74 -1.12 2.53
N HIS A 113 -10.82 -0.31 1.98
CA HIS A 113 -9.80 -0.80 1.04
C HIS A 113 -8.82 -1.75 1.70
N THR A 114 -8.18 -1.34 2.80
CA THR A 114 -7.10 -2.14 3.41
C THR A 114 -7.61 -3.42 4.07
N THR A 115 -8.86 -3.44 4.57
CA THR A 115 -9.54 -4.66 5.02
C THR A 115 -9.74 -5.64 3.86
N HIS A 116 -10.04 -5.16 2.65
CA HIS A 116 -10.09 -6.00 1.46
C HIS A 116 -8.72 -6.56 1.08
N GLU A 117 -7.70 -5.71 0.93
CA GLU A 117 -6.36 -6.11 0.47
C GLU A 117 -5.69 -7.13 1.40
N SER A 118 -5.88 -7.00 2.71
CA SER A 118 -5.20 -7.80 3.73
C SER A 118 -6.04 -8.97 4.28
N ALA A 119 -7.17 -9.28 3.63
CA ALA A 119 -8.13 -10.29 4.08
C ALA A 119 -8.55 -10.07 5.55
N GLN A 120 -9.07 -8.87 5.86
CA GLN A 120 -9.41 -8.41 7.21
C GLN A 120 -8.21 -8.41 8.16
N TYR A 121 -7.05 -7.98 7.67
CA TYR A 121 -5.80 -7.94 8.42
C TYR A 121 -5.37 -9.31 8.98
N THR A 122 -5.67 -10.39 8.24
CA THR A 122 -5.22 -11.76 8.57
C THR A 122 -4.07 -12.22 7.68
N ALA A 123 -3.80 -11.52 6.58
CA ALA A 123 -2.78 -11.89 5.60
C ALA A 123 -1.80 -10.73 5.39
N SER A 124 -0.60 -10.85 5.99
CA SER A 124 0.48 -9.87 5.82
C SER A 124 1.33 -10.07 4.56
N ARG A 125 1.15 -11.20 3.88
CA ARG A 125 1.82 -11.58 2.64
C ARG A 125 0.81 -12.11 1.63
N GLU A 126 1.06 -11.82 0.37
CA GLU A 126 0.29 -12.34 -0.74
C GLU A 126 0.27 -13.88 -0.73
N ALA A 127 -0.90 -14.44 -1.07
CA ALA A 127 -1.17 -15.87 -0.97
C ALA A 127 -0.24 -16.73 -1.85
N LEU A 128 -0.22 -16.44 -3.15
CA LEU A 128 0.48 -17.29 -4.11
C LEU A 128 2.00 -17.28 -3.91
N PRO A 129 2.64 -16.13 -3.64
CA PRO A 129 4.08 -16.10 -3.38
C PRO A 129 4.45 -16.62 -1.99
N CYS A 130 3.62 -16.37 -0.97
CA CYS A 130 4.00 -16.65 0.42
C CYS A 130 2.84 -16.77 1.43
N ALA A 131 1.83 -17.61 1.16
CA ALA A 131 0.77 -17.87 2.14
C ALA A 131 1.24 -18.57 3.43
N ARG A 132 2.31 -19.37 3.33
CA ARG A 132 2.96 -20.05 4.46
C ARG A 132 4.45 -19.76 4.43
N THR A 133 5.03 -19.54 5.61
CA THR A 133 6.48 -19.43 5.77
C THR A 133 7.07 -20.70 6.34
N VAL A 134 8.33 -20.95 5.99
CA VAL A 134 9.18 -21.91 6.66
C VAL A 134 10.25 -21.12 7.41
N GLU A 135 10.32 -21.29 8.73
CA GLU A 135 11.36 -20.68 9.56
C GLU A 135 12.50 -21.68 9.76
N LYS A 136 13.74 -21.29 9.42
CA LYS A 136 14.94 -22.12 9.64
C LYS A 136 16.11 -21.25 10.08
N GLY A 137 16.60 -21.48 11.29
CA GLY A 137 17.59 -20.60 11.91
C GLY A 137 17.01 -19.20 12.14
N SER A 138 17.68 -18.17 11.64
CA SER A 138 17.18 -16.79 11.64
C SER A 138 16.49 -16.37 10.33
N GLY A 139 16.26 -17.33 9.42
CA GLY A 139 15.70 -17.08 8.10
C GLY A 139 14.23 -17.45 7.98
N THR A 140 13.48 -16.60 7.28
CA THR A 140 12.10 -16.84 6.83
C THR A 140 12.14 -17.18 5.33
N TYR A 141 11.36 -18.17 4.90
CA TYR A 141 11.36 -18.64 3.52
C TYR A 141 9.95 -18.83 2.99
N CYS A 142 9.75 -18.56 1.70
CA CYS A 142 8.45 -18.62 1.02
C CYS A 142 8.48 -19.62 -0.13
N LYS A 143 7.33 -20.24 -0.43
CA LYS A 143 7.18 -21.17 -1.55
C LYS A 143 6.28 -20.54 -2.63
N PRO A 144 6.85 -19.88 -3.65
CA PRO A 144 6.06 -19.22 -4.69
C PRO A 144 5.30 -20.24 -5.52
N CYS A 145 4.04 -19.94 -5.82
CA CYS A 145 3.10 -20.90 -6.41
C CYS A 145 2.33 -20.32 -7.60
N ALA A 146 2.07 -21.14 -8.61
CA ALA A 146 1.00 -20.85 -9.56
C ALA A 146 -0.35 -21.25 -8.95
N ASN A 147 -1.42 -20.57 -9.37
CA ASN A 147 -2.77 -20.85 -8.89
C ASN A 147 -3.20 -22.32 -9.09
N GLU A 148 -2.80 -22.95 -10.20
CA GLU A 148 -3.10 -24.36 -10.50
C GLU A 148 -2.45 -25.38 -9.55
N TYR A 149 -1.41 -24.97 -8.81
CA TYR A 149 -0.72 -25.82 -7.82
C TYR A 149 -0.97 -25.36 -6.38
N PHE A 150 -1.85 -24.38 -6.17
CA PHE A 150 -2.13 -23.82 -4.86
C PHE A 150 -3.36 -24.47 -4.24
N ASP A 151 -3.16 -25.19 -3.14
CA ASP A 151 -4.24 -25.69 -2.30
C ASP A 151 -4.81 -24.51 -1.49
N TRP A 152 -5.94 -23.98 -1.92
CA TRP A 152 -6.61 -22.85 -1.27
C TRP A 152 -7.15 -23.18 0.12
N ALA A 153 -7.56 -24.42 0.36
CA ALA A 153 -8.10 -24.85 1.65
C ALA A 153 -7.01 -24.91 2.71
N ASN A 154 -5.86 -25.47 2.34
CA ASN A 154 -4.72 -25.57 3.24
C ASN A 154 -3.75 -24.39 3.11
N ARG A 155 -3.89 -23.51 2.13
CA ARG A 155 -2.94 -22.40 1.88
C ARG A 155 -1.52 -22.91 1.63
N TYR A 156 -1.40 -23.99 0.86
CA TYR A 156 -0.14 -24.69 0.63
C TYR A 156 0.15 -24.80 -0.86
N CYS A 157 1.41 -24.63 -1.24
CA CYS A 157 1.85 -24.82 -2.61
C CYS A 157 2.39 -26.24 -2.82
N GLU A 158 1.82 -27.01 -3.73
CA GLU A 158 2.30 -28.35 -4.05
C GLU A 158 3.61 -28.29 -4.84
N VAL A 159 3.62 -27.52 -5.93
CA VAL A 159 4.76 -27.39 -6.85
C VAL A 159 5.22 -25.94 -6.88
N SER A 160 6.45 -25.71 -6.43
CA SER A 160 7.03 -24.36 -6.41
C SER A 160 7.38 -23.87 -7.81
N LEU A 161 7.16 -22.58 -8.06
CA LEU A 161 7.55 -21.89 -9.30
C LEU A 161 9.06 -21.86 -9.53
N VAL A 162 9.88 -21.97 -8.48
CA VAL A 162 11.36 -22.00 -8.59
C VAL A 162 11.94 -23.41 -8.65
N SER A 163 11.08 -24.45 -8.65
CA SER A 163 11.56 -25.84 -8.76
C SER A 163 12.09 -26.15 -10.17
N ASN A 164 12.98 -27.15 -10.25
CA ASN A 164 13.53 -27.70 -11.50
C ASN A 164 14.28 -26.64 -12.34
N GLY A 165 15.04 -25.77 -11.69
CA GLY A 165 15.86 -24.76 -12.36
C GLY A 165 15.08 -23.58 -12.96
N LYS A 166 13.79 -23.45 -12.61
CA LYS A 166 12.98 -22.28 -12.95
C LYS A 166 13.30 -21.11 -12.03
N MET A 167 12.95 -19.91 -12.46
CA MET A 167 13.18 -18.66 -11.75
C MET A 167 11.85 -17.94 -11.50
N TYR A 168 11.77 -17.23 -10.38
CA TYR A 168 10.66 -16.35 -10.06
C TYR A 168 11.06 -14.90 -10.33
N GLU A 169 10.30 -14.23 -11.20
CA GLU A 169 10.62 -12.91 -11.75
C GLU A 169 9.46 -11.92 -11.67
N GLU A 170 8.37 -12.28 -10.98
CA GLU A 170 7.21 -11.41 -10.81
C GLU A 170 7.53 -10.22 -9.90
N TYR A 171 6.74 -9.15 -10.03
CA TYR A 171 6.87 -7.92 -9.26
C TYR A 171 8.23 -7.21 -9.39
N CYS A 172 8.86 -7.34 -10.57
CA CYS A 172 10.15 -6.74 -10.89
C CYS A 172 10.10 -5.96 -12.21
N GLU A 173 10.07 -4.62 -12.11
CA GLU A 173 10.18 -3.70 -13.23
C GLU A 173 11.66 -3.50 -13.59
N LYS A 174 12.15 -4.32 -14.51
CA LYS A 174 13.59 -4.43 -14.86
C LYS A 174 14.13 -3.26 -15.68
N THR A 175 13.25 -2.46 -16.28
CA THR A 175 13.62 -1.35 -17.17
C THR A 175 13.78 -0.04 -16.43
N LEU A 176 13.48 -0.01 -15.13
CA LEU A 176 13.62 1.19 -14.31
C LEU A 176 15.09 1.48 -14.02
N ASP A 177 15.41 2.77 -13.93
CA ASP A 177 16.70 3.18 -13.43
C ASP A 177 16.85 2.81 -11.94
N ALA A 178 18.09 2.63 -11.48
CA ALA A 178 18.38 2.23 -10.10
C ALA A 178 17.87 3.22 -9.04
N SER A 179 17.52 4.44 -9.47
CA SER A 179 16.92 5.46 -8.64
C SER A 179 15.40 5.36 -8.55
N GLU A 180 14.75 4.69 -9.51
CA GLU A 180 13.31 4.61 -9.65
C GLU A 180 12.72 3.30 -9.08
N GLY A 181 13.57 2.29 -8.90
CA GLY A 181 13.17 1.04 -8.25
C GLY A 181 14.30 0.29 -7.58
N CYS A 182 13.94 -0.51 -6.58
CA CYS A 182 14.91 -1.40 -5.95
C CYS A 182 15.49 -2.39 -6.98
N ALA A 183 16.75 -2.75 -6.82
CA ALA A 183 17.34 -3.82 -7.62
C ALA A 183 16.55 -5.12 -7.42
N CYS A 184 16.17 -5.73 -8.54
CA CYS A 184 15.40 -6.97 -8.59
C CYS A 184 15.86 -7.82 -9.78
N GLY A 185 15.59 -9.12 -9.74
CA GLY A 185 16.00 -10.03 -10.80
C GLY A 185 15.49 -11.45 -10.58
N PRO A 186 15.90 -12.38 -11.45
CA PRO A 186 15.49 -13.77 -11.33
C PRO A 186 15.90 -14.35 -9.98
N THR A 187 14.92 -14.81 -9.23
CA THR A 187 15.11 -15.45 -7.92
C THR A 187 14.98 -16.96 -8.06
N THR A 188 15.99 -17.69 -7.61
CA THR A 188 16.01 -19.16 -7.61
C THR A 188 15.71 -19.71 -6.22
N GLU A 189 15.53 -21.03 -6.15
CA GLU A 189 15.46 -21.73 -4.87
C GLU A 189 16.74 -21.55 -4.03
N VAL A 190 16.60 -21.48 -2.71
CA VAL A 190 17.70 -21.30 -1.75
C VAL A 190 18.60 -22.53 -1.71
N GLN A 191 18.03 -23.72 -1.90
CA GLN A 191 18.75 -25.00 -1.96
C GLN A 191 18.15 -25.87 -3.06
N SER A 192 18.98 -26.66 -3.75
CA SER A 192 18.51 -27.64 -4.75
C SER A 192 17.94 -28.92 -4.13
N GLU A 193 18.27 -29.18 -2.87
CA GLU A 193 17.89 -30.37 -2.10
C GLU A 193 17.71 -30.03 -0.61
N GLY A 194 17.03 -30.89 0.14
CA GLY A 194 16.76 -30.71 1.57
C GLY A 194 15.55 -29.82 1.88
N ASP A 195 15.44 -29.37 3.12
CA ASP A 195 14.21 -28.76 3.65
C ASP A 195 13.88 -27.39 3.04
N LEU A 196 14.85 -26.70 2.42
CA LEU A 196 14.62 -25.41 1.75
C LEU A 196 14.48 -25.52 0.23
N LYS A 197 14.36 -26.76 -0.29
CA LYS A 197 14.13 -27.00 -1.71
C LYS A 197 12.83 -26.34 -2.17
N GLY A 198 12.87 -25.64 -3.31
CA GLY A 198 11.73 -24.93 -3.86
C GLY A 198 11.29 -23.70 -3.05
N LEU A 199 12.07 -23.25 -2.07
CA LEU A 199 11.79 -22.04 -1.30
C LEU A 199 12.69 -20.89 -1.74
N ILE A 200 12.18 -19.67 -1.64
CA ILE A 200 12.93 -18.42 -1.88
C ILE A 200 13.10 -17.63 -0.58
N ASN A 201 14.11 -16.76 -0.54
CA ASN A 201 14.17 -15.72 0.47
C ASN A 201 13.15 -14.61 0.10
N PRO A 202 12.15 -14.30 0.94
CA PRO A 202 11.20 -13.23 0.66
C PRO A 202 11.88 -11.87 0.47
N ASN A 203 13.05 -11.64 1.07
CA ASN A 203 13.78 -10.38 0.91
C ASN A 203 14.37 -10.17 -0.50
N SER A 204 14.27 -11.16 -1.39
CA SER A 204 14.71 -11.04 -2.79
C SER A 204 13.60 -10.63 -3.76
N VAL A 205 12.36 -10.49 -3.29
CA VAL A 205 11.17 -10.30 -4.13
C VAL A 205 10.18 -9.29 -3.54
N TYR A 206 9.50 -8.55 -4.43
CA TYR A 206 8.65 -7.40 -4.08
C TYR A 206 7.14 -7.66 -4.30
N PHE A 207 6.70 -8.88 -4.00
CA PHE A 207 5.28 -9.26 -4.01
C PHE A 207 4.45 -8.53 -2.93
N GLY A 208 3.12 -8.70 -2.97
CA GLY A 208 2.19 -8.02 -2.07
C GLY A 208 2.44 -8.26 -0.58
N ARG A 209 2.62 -7.18 0.20
CA ARG A 209 2.73 -7.24 1.67
C ARG A 209 2.00 -6.10 2.36
N GLY A 210 1.71 -6.29 3.65
CA GLY A 210 1.15 -5.23 4.50
C GLY A 210 -0.32 -4.92 4.20
N ALA A 211 -0.82 -3.81 4.74
CA ALA A 211 -2.26 -3.54 4.77
C ALA A 211 -2.86 -3.19 3.39
N ILE A 212 -2.04 -2.74 2.44
CA ILE A 212 -2.46 -2.42 1.06
C ILE A 212 -1.92 -3.42 0.02
N GLN A 213 -1.29 -4.52 0.47
CA GLN A 213 -0.57 -5.45 -0.41
C GLN A 213 0.42 -4.74 -1.35
N LEU A 214 1.29 -3.90 -0.77
CA LEU A 214 2.31 -3.15 -1.50
C LEU A 214 3.13 -4.10 -2.37
N SER A 215 3.17 -3.81 -3.67
CA SER A 215 3.77 -4.66 -4.70
C SER A 215 4.66 -3.82 -5.62
N TRP A 216 5.59 -4.45 -6.33
CA TRP A 216 6.56 -3.85 -7.27
C TRP A 216 7.75 -3.15 -6.62
N ASN A 217 8.95 -3.42 -7.14
CA ASN A 217 10.23 -2.89 -6.65
C ASN A 217 10.32 -1.35 -6.64
N SER A 218 9.60 -0.66 -7.52
CA SER A 218 9.46 0.80 -7.51
C SER A 218 8.73 1.33 -6.27
N ASN A 219 7.59 0.73 -5.93
CA ASN A 219 6.79 1.15 -4.79
C ASN A 219 7.53 0.90 -3.47
N TYR A 220 8.24 -0.22 -3.34
CA TYR A 220 9.06 -0.50 -2.15
C TYR A 220 10.16 0.56 -1.96
N LEU A 221 10.85 0.97 -3.04
CA LEU A 221 11.85 2.03 -2.97
C LEU A 221 11.23 3.34 -2.49
N GLN A 222 10.13 3.77 -3.12
CA GLN A 222 9.50 5.05 -2.83
C GLN A 222 8.90 5.09 -1.42
N ALA A 223 8.28 3.99 -0.97
CA ALA A 223 7.79 3.86 0.39
C ALA A 223 8.94 3.88 1.41
N SER A 224 10.06 3.23 1.10
CA SER A 224 11.25 3.20 1.97
C SER A 224 11.81 4.60 2.23
N LEU A 225 11.87 5.43 1.18
CA LEU A 225 12.35 6.80 1.30
C LEU A 225 11.50 7.66 2.26
N VAL A 226 10.19 7.41 2.34
CA VAL A 226 9.28 8.12 3.24
C VAL A 226 9.34 7.55 4.66
N LEU A 227 9.28 6.23 4.80
CA LEU A 227 9.10 5.57 6.10
C LEU A 227 10.42 5.33 6.84
N ALA A 228 11.50 5.12 6.10
CA ALA A 228 12.81 4.78 6.64
C ALA A 228 13.90 5.81 6.29
N GLU A 229 13.56 6.88 5.56
CA GLU A 229 14.50 7.95 5.16
C GLU A 229 15.68 7.45 4.32
N SER A 230 15.55 6.24 3.76
CA SER A 230 16.54 5.57 2.93
C SER A 230 15.83 4.59 2.00
N ALA A 231 16.31 4.47 0.76
CA ALA A 231 15.84 3.44 -0.16
C ALA A 231 16.24 2.03 0.33
N ASP A 232 17.39 1.90 0.99
CA ASP A 232 18.01 0.62 1.29
C ASP A 232 17.18 -0.27 2.21
N THR A 233 16.40 0.32 3.14
CA THR A 233 15.69 -0.45 4.17
C THR A 233 14.71 -1.44 3.57
N LEU A 234 13.72 -0.99 2.79
CA LEU A 234 12.74 -1.89 2.18
C LEU A 234 13.23 -2.50 0.86
N CYS A 235 14.27 -1.95 0.24
CA CYS A 235 14.93 -2.63 -0.89
C CYS A 235 15.72 -3.87 -0.43
N SER A 236 16.41 -3.81 0.72
CA SER A 236 17.17 -4.96 1.23
C SER A 236 16.35 -5.90 2.11
N GLN A 237 15.28 -5.38 2.74
CA GLN A 237 14.45 -6.13 3.68
C GLN A 237 12.94 -5.88 3.45
N PRO A 238 12.41 -6.16 2.24
CA PRO A 238 10.99 -5.93 1.94
C PRO A 238 10.06 -6.75 2.85
N ASP A 239 10.52 -7.84 3.45
CA ASP A 239 9.72 -8.66 4.37
C ASP A 239 9.42 -7.96 5.70
N LEU A 240 10.06 -6.83 6.01
CA LEU A 240 9.68 -5.97 7.14
C LEU A 240 8.21 -5.51 7.03
N VAL A 241 7.72 -5.28 5.80
CA VAL A 241 6.32 -4.88 5.55
C VAL A 241 5.31 -5.94 6.03
N ALA A 242 5.72 -7.20 6.16
CA ALA A 242 4.89 -8.29 6.64
C ALA A 242 5.07 -8.63 8.14
N ARG A 243 6.03 -8.00 8.82
CA ARG A 243 6.47 -8.37 10.18
C ARG A 243 6.53 -7.22 11.17
N ASP A 244 6.58 -5.98 10.71
CA ASP A 244 6.73 -4.81 11.56
C ASP A 244 5.50 -3.90 11.39
N PRO A 245 4.77 -3.59 12.47
CA PRO A 245 3.61 -2.69 12.41
C PRO A 245 3.90 -1.36 11.73
N LYS A 246 5.10 -0.79 11.92
CA LYS A 246 5.52 0.48 11.31
C LYS A 246 5.44 0.41 9.79
N TYR A 247 5.96 -0.67 9.20
CA TYR A 247 6.00 -0.83 7.75
C TYR A 247 4.72 -1.43 7.18
N ALA A 248 4.03 -2.30 7.92
CA ALA A 248 2.76 -2.87 7.52
C ALA A 248 1.67 -1.80 7.34
N TRP A 249 1.59 -0.85 8.28
CA TRP A 249 0.69 0.30 8.18
C TRP A 249 1.28 1.43 7.35
N GLY A 250 2.56 1.76 7.57
CA GLY A 250 3.21 2.87 6.90
C GLY A 250 3.21 2.76 5.39
N THR A 251 3.34 1.56 4.83
CA THR A 251 3.28 1.38 3.37
C THR A 251 1.88 1.62 2.81
N ALA A 252 0.83 1.28 3.55
CA ALA A 252 -0.56 1.60 3.18
C ALA A 252 -0.84 3.09 3.27
N LEU A 253 -0.37 3.75 4.33
CA LEU A 253 -0.48 5.20 4.52
C LEU A 253 0.34 5.98 3.49
N TRP A 254 1.53 5.49 3.15
CA TRP A 254 2.34 6.04 2.07
C TRP A 254 1.61 5.95 0.74
N PHE A 255 1.06 4.78 0.40
CA PHE A 255 0.32 4.61 -0.84
C PHE A 255 -0.86 5.57 -0.89
N TRP A 256 -1.64 5.61 0.19
CA TRP A 256 -2.81 6.46 0.33
C TRP A 256 -2.53 7.95 0.11
N ASN A 257 -1.40 8.45 0.64
CA ASN A 257 -1.08 9.88 0.66
C ASN A 257 -0.13 10.33 -0.45
N PHE A 258 0.63 9.43 -1.08
CA PHE A 258 1.69 9.80 -2.02
C PHE A 258 1.60 9.12 -3.39
N LYS A 259 0.95 7.95 -3.51
CA LYS A 259 0.85 7.29 -4.81
C LYS A 259 -0.14 8.03 -5.69
N GLN A 260 0.31 8.37 -6.91
CA GLN A 260 -0.47 9.07 -7.91
C GLN A 260 -0.61 8.18 -9.15
N PRO A 261 -1.75 8.22 -9.85
CA PRO A 261 -1.87 7.63 -11.17
C PRO A 261 -1.07 8.44 -12.19
N THR A 262 -0.71 7.82 -13.31
CA THR A 262 0.11 8.47 -14.34
C THR A 262 -0.62 9.67 -14.95
N GLY A 263 0.01 10.84 -14.92
CA GLY A 263 -0.49 12.04 -15.59
C GLY A 263 -1.49 12.87 -14.77
N GLU A 264 -1.78 12.50 -13.53
CA GLU A 264 -2.70 13.24 -12.65
C GLU A 264 -2.03 13.60 -11.33
N VAL A 265 -2.45 14.72 -10.75
CA VAL A 265 -1.96 15.21 -9.46
C VAL A 265 -3.04 14.99 -8.41
N THR A 266 -3.28 13.73 -8.06
CA THR A 266 -4.27 13.32 -7.06
C THR A 266 -3.83 12.02 -6.38
N THR A 267 -4.39 11.75 -5.20
CA THR A 267 -4.06 10.59 -4.36
C THR A 267 -5.35 9.99 -3.79
N SER A 268 -5.31 8.77 -3.25
CA SER A 268 -6.49 8.17 -2.62
C SER A 268 -6.99 9.01 -1.43
N HIS A 269 -6.07 9.66 -0.70
CA HIS A 269 -6.35 10.67 0.31
C HIS A 269 -7.20 11.82 -0.25
N ILE A 270 -6.75 12.47 -1.32
CA ILE A 270 -7.46 13.60 -1.95
C ILE A 270 -8.81 13.15 -2.50
N GLN A 271 -8.86 12.04 -3.23
CA GLN A 271 -10.11 11.50 -3.77
C GLN A 271 -11.15 11.28 -2.66
N SER A 272 -10.73 10.73 -1.53
CA SER A 272 -11.62 10.49 -0.39
C SER A 272 -12.11 11.79 0.27
N LEU A 273 -11.24 12.80 0.40
CA LEU A 273 -11.59 14.11 0.93
C LEU A 273 -12.53 14.91 0.00
N GLU A 274 -12.40 14.72 -1.31
CA GLU A 274 -13.29 15.25 -2.36
C GLU A 274 -14.59 14.45 -2.50
N GLY A 275 -14.68 13.34 -1.78
CA GLY A 275 -15.89 12.55 -1.65
C GLY A 275 -16.04 11.42 -2.66
N SER A 276 -14.94 10.91 -3.21
CA SER A 276 -14.86 9.90 -4.26
C SER A 276 -14.17 8.61 -3.78
N PHE A 277 -14.97 7.57 -3.53
CA PHE A 277 -14.47 6.22 -3.28
C PHE A 277 -14.09 5.51 -4.59
N GLY A 278 -14.78 5.82 -5.69
CA GLY A 278 -14.41 5.28 -7.00
C GLY A 278 -13.02 5.77 -7.43
N GLY A 279 -12.70 7.05 -7.19
CA GLY A 279 -11.38 7.60 -7.44
C GLY A 279 -10.28 6.97 -6.58
N SER A 280 -10.52 6.74 -5.28
CA SER A 280 -9.54 6.04 -4.44
C SER A 280 -9.34 4.59 -4.90
N LEU A 281 -10.40 3.91 -5.34
CA LEU A 281 -10.31 2.57 -5.93
C LEU A 281 -9.52 2.57 -7.24
N PHE A 282 -9.77 3.53 -8.12
CA PHE A 282 -9.07 3.64 -9.40
C PHE A 282 -7.56 3.75 -9.21
N ILE A 283 -7.12 4.52 -8.21
CA ILE A 283 -5.69 4.67 -7.86
C ILE A 283 -5.11 3.36 -7.30
N ILE A 284 -5.89 2.61 -6.52
CA ILE A 284 -5.46 1.34 -5.91
C ILE A 284 -5.37 0.23 -6.96
N ASN A 285 -6.41 0.04 -7.77
CA ASN A 285 -6.49 -1.09 -8.71
C ASN A 285 -7.34 -0.84 -9.96
N GLY A 286 -7.36 0.39 -10.48
CA GLY A 286 -8.24 0.79 -11.59
C GLY A 286 -8.05 -0.04 -12.87
N GLY A 287 -6.83 -0.49 -13.15
CA GLY A 287 -6.53 -1.33 -14.32
C GLY A 287 -7.22 -2.70 -14.32
N LEU A 288 -7.69 -3.18 -13.16
CA LEU A 288 -8.34 -4.49 -13.02
C LEU A 288 -9.78 -4.38 -12.49
N GLU A 289 -10.11 -3.32 -11.76
CA GLU A 289 -11.40 -3.15 -11.07
C GLU A 289 -12.29 -2.05 -11.68
N CYS A 290 -11.79 -1.22 -12.61
CA CYS A 290 -12.53 -0.05 -13.13
C CYS A 290 -12.59 -0.01 -14.67
N PRO A 291 -13.48 -0.76 -15.33
CA PRO A 291 -14.42 -1.74 -14.75
C PRO A 291 -13.82 -3.14 -14.65
N ALA A 292 -14.21 -3.89 -13.64
CA ALA A 292 -13.90 -5.32 -13.58
C ALA A 292 -14.57 -6.10 -14.72
N HIS A 293 -13.87 -7.08 -15.26
CA HIS A 293 -14.45 -8.02 -16.20
C HIS A 293 -15.60 -8.82 -15.55
N PRO A 294 -16.78 -8.95 -16.19
CA PRO A 294 -17.89 -9.72 -15.64
C PRO A 294 -17.51 -11.17 -15.32
N ASN A 295 -18.01 -11.69 -14.20
CA ASN A 295 -17.73 -13.05 -13.69
C ASN A 295 -16.24 -13.36 -13.47
N SER A 296 -15.40 -12.33 -13.30
CA SER A 296 -14.00 -12.49 -12.92
C SER A 296 -13.84 -12.42 -11.40
N TYR A 297 -12.67 -12.87 -10.92
CA TYR A 297 -12.25 -12.65 -9.53
C TYR A 297 -12.34 -11.18 -9.11
N HIS A 298 -12.00 -10.24 -10.00
CA HIS A 298 -12.05 -8.80 -9.68
C HIS A 298 -13.49 -8.28 -9.49
N ALA A 299 -14.48 -8.88 -10.16
CA ALA A 299 -15.88 -8.53 -9.92
C ALA A 299 -16.32 -8.94 -8.50
N GLU A 300 -15.90 -10.13 -8.03
CA GLU A 300 -16.16 -10.59 -6.66
C GLU A 300 -15.35 -9.79 -5.62
N ALA A 301 -14.13 -9.38 -5.99
CA ALA A 301 -13.26 -8.55 -5.15
C ALA A 301 -13.91 -7.19 -4.83
N ILE A 302 -14.47 -6.52 -5.85
CA ILE A 302 -15.19 -5.24 -5.67
C ILE A 302 -16.36 -5.39 -4.71
N VAL A 303 -17.18 -6.44 -4.85
CA VAL A 303 -18.31 -6.72 -3.95
C VAL A 303 -17.83 -6.86 -2.50
N THR A 304 -16.73 -7.58 -2.31
CA THR A 304 -16.11 -7.78 -0.99
C THR A 304 -15.57 -6.46 -0.42
N ARG A 305 -14.91 -5.65 -1.25
CA ARG A 305 -14.40 -4.32 -0.89
C ARG A 305 -15.51 -3.37 -0.48
N LEU A 306 -16.60 -3.30 -1.26
CA LEU A 306 -17.76 -2.48 -0.95
C LEU A 306 -18.44 -2.92 0.35
N ARG A 307 -18.48 -4.23 0.63
CA ARG A 307 -18.97 -4.74 1.92
C ARG A 307 -18.15 -4.21 3.09
N TYR A 308 -16.82 -4.29 3.02
CA TYR A 308 -15.96 -3.76 4.09
C TYR A 308 -16.06 -2.24 4.22
N TYR A 309 -16.19 -1.52 3.09
CA TYR A 309 -16.44 -0.08 3.12
C TYR A 309 -17.75 0.26 3.84
N CYS A 310 -18.84 -0.47 3.57
CA CYS A 310 -20.12 -0.29 4.27
C CYS A 310 -20.01 -0.58 5.78
N ILE A 311 -19.31 -1.64 6.17
CA ILE A 311 -19.07 -1.98 7.58
C ILE A 311 -18.30 -0.84 8.25
N ALA A 312 -17.17 -0.42 7.67
CA ALA A 312 -16.35 0.65 8.20
C ALA A 312 -17.14 1.96 8.34
N GLY A 313 -17.89 2.35 7.29
CA GLY A 313 -18.75 3.54 7.33
C GLY A 313 -19.80 3.48 8.45
N THR A 314 -20.40 2.30 8.68
CA THR A 314 -21.40 2.09 9.73
C THR A 314 -20.77 2.24 11.12
N VAL A 315 -19.66 1.54 11.37
CA VAL A 315 -18.96 1.54 12.67
C VAL A 315 -18.39 2.93 13.01
N ILE A 316 -17.79 3.62 12.03
CA ILE A 316 -17.25 4.98 12.19
C ILE A 316 -18.38 6.03 12.31
N GLY A 317 -19.58 5.69 11.83
CA GLY A 317 -20.75 6.56 11.82
C GLY A 317 -20.60 7.70 10.82
N VAL A 318 -20.30 7.38 9.56
CA VAL A 318 -20.40 8.32 8.42
C VAL A 318 -21.88 8.59 8.13
N LYS A 319 -22.22 9.83 7.77
CA LYS A 319 -23.62 10.20 7.47
C LYS A 319 -24.04 9.76 6.08
N LYS A 320 -23.10 9.73 5.15
CA LYS A 320 -23.32 9.39 3.74
C LYS A 320 -22.05 8.77 3.19
N LEU A 321 -22.19 7.63 2.51
CA LEU A 321 -21.10 7.05 1.75
C LEU A 321 -20.64 7.99 0.63
N LEU A 322 -19.36 7.89 0.31
CA LEU A 322 -18.73 8.59 -0.79
C LEU A 322 -19.32 8.16 -2.14
N ASN A 323 -19.15 9.00 -3.15
CA ASN A 323 -19.56 8.68 -4.50
C ASN A 323 -18.66 7.58 -5.10
N PHE A 324 -19.18 6.87 -6.09
CA PHE A 324 -18.46 5.82 -6.79
C PHE A 324 -17.93 6.28 -8.15
N ASP A 325 -17.95 7.60 -8.40
CA ASP A 325 -17.44 8.17 -9.64
C ASP A 325 -15.92 8.01 -9.70
N GLY A 326 -15.35 7.99 -10.90
CA GLY A 326 -13.93 7.70 -11.11
C GLY A 326 -13.60 6.21 -11.22
N CYS A 327 -14.54 5.30 -10.97
CA CYS A 327 -14.40 3.87 -11.26
C CYS A 327 -15.62 3.33 -12.00
N ASP A 328 -15.46 3.08 -13.29
CA ASP A 328 -16.54 2.57 -14.14
C ASP A 328 -17.10 1.24 -13.62
N GLY A 329 -18.43 1.09 -13.65
CA GLY A 329 -19.12 -0.11 -13.20
C GLY A 329 -19.28 -0.26 -11.68
N LEU A 330 -18.59 0.54 -10.87
CA LEU A 330 -18.60 0.41 -9.41
C LEU A 330 -19.98 0.70 -8.79
N LYS A 331 -20.71 1.69 -9.34
CA LYS A 331 -22.08 1.99 -8.92
C LYS A 331 -23.02 0.80 -9.13
N THR A 332 -22.92 0.14 -10.27
CA THR A 332 -23.71 -1.06 -10.58
C THR A 332 -23.39 -2.18 -9.59
N ALA A 333 -22.11 -2.43 -9.33
CA ALA A 333 -21.69 -3.43 -8.35
C ALA A 333 -22.26 -3.15 -6.95
N PHE A 334 -22.27 -1.88 -6.52
CA PHE A 334 -22.87 -1.49 -5.24
C PHE A 334 -24.38 -1.70 -5.19
N GLU A 335 -25.10 -1.32 -6.25
CA GLU A 335 -26.55 -1.52 -6.34
C GLU A 335 -26.91 -3.02 -6.31
N GLU A 336 -26.14 -3.86 -7.00
CA GLU A 336 -26.28 -5.32 -6.98
C GLU A 336 -26.00 -5.93 -5.59
N CYS A 337 -25.00 -5.42 -4.86
CA CYS A 337 -24.72 -5.85 -3.49
C CYS A 337 -25.93 -5.68 -2.56
N ASN A 338 -26.61 -4.53 -2.63
CA ASN A 338 -27.77 -4.23 -1.78
C ASN A 338 -29.00 -5.09 -2.11
N LEU A 339 -29.10 -5.63 -3.32
CA LEU A 339 -30.17 -6.55 -3.70
C LEU A 339 -29.98 -7.96 -3.11
N VAL A 340 -28.73 -8.34 -2.81
CA VAL A 340 -28.38 -9.64 -2.24
C VAL A 340 -28.44 -9.63 -0.71
N SER A 341 -28.17 -8.50 -0.04
CA SER A 341 -28.26 -8.36 1.43
C SER A 341 -29.69 -8.37 1.99
N HIS A 342 -30.72 -8.42 1.12
CA HIS A 342 -32.13 -8.57 1.48
C HIS A 342 -32.72 -9.97 1.16
N ARG A 343 -31.89 -10.99 0.92
CA ARG A 343 -32.33 -12.38 0.77
C ARG A 343 -31.78 -13.31 1.85
#